data_AF-X0UTP1-F1
#
_entry.id   AF-X0UTP1-F1
#
_cell.length_a   1.000
_cell.length_b   1.000
_cell.length_c   1.000
_cell.angle_alpha   90.00
_cell.angle_beta   90.00
_cell.angle_gamma   90.00
#
_symmetry.space_group_name_H-M   'P 1'
#
loop_
_entity.id
_entity.type
_entity.pdbx_description
1 polymer ?
#
loop_
_entity_poly.entity_id
_entity_poly.type
_entity_poly.pdbx_seq_one_letter_code
_entity_poly.pdbx_strand_id
1 'polypeptide(L)'
;PAIVILVALDKPQGKPYGGIVAAPVFSDVGGWTLSHLNVTPSFQRNFSYPAEKDKGMVVLHPDLPGTIPDVKGLAVREVLRKAKRLGLKVIVKGSGLAVEQSPAPGTRLRKHRLLTVIFRPPC
;
A
#
# COMPACT_ATOMS: atom_id res chain seq x y z
N PRO A 1 0.38 18.46 -28.25
CA PRO A 1 0.11 18.43 -26.78
C PRO A 1 -0.41 19.81 -26.34
N ALA A 2 -1.39 19.88 -25.43
CA ALA A 2 -1.96 21.16 -24.98
C ALA A 2 -1.26 21.73 -23.74
N ILE A 3 -0.76 20.88 -22.83
CA ILE A 3 -0.01 21.28 -21.62
C ILE A 3 1.01 20.19 -21.28
N VAL A 4 2.16 20.58 -20.72
CA VAL A 4 3.16 19.71 -20.09
C VAL A 4 3.49 20.27 -18.71
N ILE A 5 3.49 19.42 -17.68
CA ILE A 5 3.89 19.78 -16.31
C ILE A 5 5.06 18.89 -15.92
N LEU A 6 6.23 19.49 -15.71
CA LEU A 6 7.43 18.82 -15.22
C LEU A 6 7.72 19.29 -13.80
N VAL A 7 7.84 18.35 -12.86
CA VAL A 7 8.21 18.65 -11.47
C VAL A 7 9.55 17.99 -11.18
N ALA A 8 10.57 18.80 -10.93
CA ALA A 8 11.91 18.35 -10.54
C ALA A 8 12.21 18.88 -9.15
N LEU A 9 12.61 17.99 -8.24
CA LEU A 9 12.93 18.32 -6.86
C LEU A 9 14.34 17.82 -6.57
N ASP A 10 15.23 18.73 -6.18
CA ASP A 10 16.58 18.38 -5.77
C ASP A 10 16.62 18.14 -4.26
N LYS A 11 17.32 17.07 -3.86
CA LYS A 11 17.55 16.65 -2.46
C LYS A 11 16.31 16.78 -1.53
N PRO A 12 15.17 16.14 -1.85
CA PRO A 12 14.04 16.14 -0.94
C PRO A 12 14.40 15.41 0.36
N GLN A 13 14.13 16.05 1.51
CA GLN A 13 14.36 15.45 2.82
C GLN A 13 13.24 14.45 3.16
N GLY A 14 13.60 13.30 3.73
CA GLY A 14 12.65 12.24 4.08
C GLY A 14 12.52 11.16 2.99
N LYS A 15 11.28 10.79 2.60
CA LYS A 15 11.02 9.67 1.68
C LYS A 15 11.21 10.10 0.21
N PRO A 16 12.16 9.54 -0.57
CA PRO A 16 12.53 10.06 -1.89
C PRO A 16 11.63 9.56 -3.04
N TYR A 17 10.41 9.12 -2.77
CA TYR A 17 9.53 8.59 -3.82
C TYR A 17 8.85 9.74 -4.56
N GLY A 18 9.10 9.90 -5.86
CA GLY A 18 8.52 10.99 -6.66
C GLY A 18 6.99 11.09 -6.58
N GLY A 19 6.29 9.95 -6.48
CA GLY A 19 4.84 9.93 -6.27
C GLY A 19 4.36 10.45 -4.89
N ILE A 20 5.26 10.61 -3.93
CA ILE A 20 5.00 11.23 -2.62
C ILE A 20 5.50 12.67 -2.59
N VAL A 21 6.72 12.90 -3.11
CA VAL A 21 7.39 14.20 -3.01
C VAL A 21 6.90 15.18 -4.08
N ALA A 22 6.79 14.76 -5.34
CA ALA A 22 6.40 15.62 -6.46
C ALA A 22 4.89 15.69 -6.68
N ALA A 23 4.14 14.67 -6.25
CA ALA A 23 2.70 14.59 -6.50
C ALA A 23 1.86 15.74 -5.92
N PRO A 24 2.14 16.28 -4.71
CA PRO A 24 1.40 17.43 -4.19
C PRO A 24 1.56 18.66 -5.10
N VAL A 25 2.80 18.98 -5.47
CA VAL A 25 3.12 20.10 -6.36
C VAL A 25 2.46 19.93 -7.72
N PHE A 26 2.50 18.71 -8.28
CA PHE A 26 1.82 18.40 -9.54
C PHE A 26 0.30 18.62 -9.43
N SER A 27 -0.32 18.15 -8.34
CA SER A 27 -1.76 18.27 -8.13
C SER A 27 -2.20 19.73 -8.02
N ASP A 28 -1.44 20.54 -7.29
CA ASP A 28 -1.75 21.96 -7.07
C ASP A 28 -1.66 22.76 -8.38
N VAL A 29 -0.55 22.60 -9.11
CA VAL A 29 -0.33 23.27 -10.40
C VAL A 29 -1.31 22.77 -11.45
N GLY A 30 -1.53 21.45 -11.53
CA GLY A 30 -2.47 20.84 -12.47
C GLY A 30 -3.91 21.29 -12.22
N GLY A 31 -4.36 21.34 -10.96
CA GLY A 31 -5.69 21.80 -10.60
C GLY A 31 -5.93 23.26 -10.96
N TRP A 32 -4.97 24.13 -10.65
CA TRP A 32 -5.07 25.56 -10.96
C TRP A 32 -5.08 25.83 -12.46
N THR A 33 -4.19 25.18 -13.21
CA THR A 33 -4.08 25.34 -14.67
C THR A 33 -5.33 24.85 -15.41
N LEU A 34 -5.86 23.69 -15.03
CA LEU A 34 -7.10 23.16 -15.63
C LEU A 34 -8.31 24.04 -15.31
N SER A 35 -8.37 24.62 -14.11
CA SER A 35 -9.43 25.56 -13.73
C SER A 35 -9.41 26.82 -14.60
N HIS A 36 -8.22 27.38 -14.88
CA HIS A 36 -8.07 28.54 -15.78
C HIS A 36 -8.46 28.23 -17.22
N LEU A 37 -8.36 26.96 -17.62
CA LEU A 37 -8.78 26.49 -18.94
C LEU A 37 -10.24 26.02 -18.96
N ASN A 38 -11.02 26.32 -17.92
CA ASN A 38 -12.42 25.92 -17.76
C ASN A 38 -12.66 24.40 -17.88
N VAL A 39 -11.65 23.58 -17.56
CA VAL A 39 -11.79 22.13 -17.52
C VAL A 39 -12.38 21.73 -16.17
N THR A 40 -13.61 21.22 -16.18
CA THR A 40 -14.29 20.79 -14.95
C THR A 40 -13.65 19.51 -14.41
N PRO A 41 -13.29 19.43 -13.12
CA PRO A 41 -12.70 18.22 -12.55
C PRO A 41 -13.72 17.09 -12.54
N SER A 42 -13.50 16.06 -13.37
CA SER A 42 -14.27 14.83 -13.34
C SER A 42 -13.71 13.90 -12.26
N PHE A 43 -14.37 13.86 -11.10
CA PHE A 43 -13.91 13.03 -9.99
C PHE A 43 -14.31 11.57 -10.15
N GLN A 44 -13.53 10.80 -10.93
CA GLN A 44 -13.56 9.34 -10.87
C GLN A 44 -12.35 8.87 -10.08
N ARG A 45 -12.57 8.56 -8.79
CA ARG A 45 -11.52 8.15 -7.86
C ARG A 45 -11.10 6.68 -8.08
N ASN A 46 -10.58 6.37 -9.26
CA ASN A 46 -10.01 5.07 -9.58
C ASN A 46 -8.51 5.08 -9.24
N PHE A 47 -8.19 4.99 -7.95
CA PHE A 47 -6.79 4.77 -7.54
C PHE A 47 -6.37 3.33 -7.85
N SER A 48 -6.01 3.07 -9.10
CA SER A 48 -5.18 1.92 -9.47
C SER A 48 -3.72 2.36 -9.40
N TYR A 49 -3.04 2.01 -8.31
CA TYR A 49 -1.59 2.09 -8.29
C TYR A 49 -1.05 1.11 -9.35
N PRO A 50 -0.11 1.50 -10.23
CA PRO A 50 0.59 0.52 -11.04
C PRO A 50 1.23 -0.47 -10.09
N ALA A 51 0.83 -1.74 -10.20
CA ALA A 51 1.51 -2.82 -9.52
C ALA A 51 2.99 -2.71 -9.89
N GLU A 52 3.85 -2.51 -8.89
CA GLU A 52 5.25 -2.85 -9.04
C GLU A 52 5.27 -4.27 -9.61
N LYS A 53 5.87 -4.43 -10.80
CA LYS A 53 6.18 -5.73 -11.36
C LYS A 53 7.20 -6.36 -10.42
N ASP A 54 6.73 -7.04 -9.38
CA ASP A 54 7.62 -7.83 -8.56
C ASP A 54 7.96 -9.13 -9.32
N LYS A 55 9.23 -9.21 -9.68
CA LYS A 55 9.89 -10.41 -10.12
C LYS A 55 9.79 -11.44 -8.99
N GLY A 56 9.07 -12.52 -9.25
CA GLY A 56 9.29 -13.85 -8.69
C GLY A 56 9.51 -13.98 -7.18
N MET A 57 8.46 -14.39 -6.46
CA MET A 57 8.46 -15.67 -5.73
C MET A 57 7.03 -16.05 -5.38
N VAL A 58 6.45 -16.95 -6.19
CA VAL A 58 5.20 -17.60 -5.83
C VAL A 58 5.54 -18.74 -4.87
N VAL A 59 5.52 -18.47 -3.56
CA VAL A 59 5.37 -19.58 -2.60
C VAL A 59 3.88 -19.81 -2.45
N LEU A 60 3.38 -20.81 -3.19
CA LEU A 60 2.04 -21.34 -3.05
C LEU A 60 1.93 -22.05 -1.69
N HIS A 61 1.67 -21.31 -0.62
CA HIS A 61 0.95 -21.88 0.52
C HIS A 61 -0.54 -21.62 0.29
N PRO A 62 -1.37 -22.65 0.09
CA PRO A 62 -2.79 -22.46 -0.09
C PRO A 62 -3.35 -21.88 1.22
N ASP A 63 -3.66 -20.59 1.22
CA ASP A 63 -4.44 -20.00 2.30
C ASP A 63 -5.81 -20.70 2.28
N LEU A 64 -6.01 -21.70 3.14
CA LEU A 64 -7.31 -22.36 3.24
C LEU A 64 -8.36 -21.34 3.71
N PRO A 65 -9.55 -21.30 3.09
CA PRO A 65 -10.62 -20.43 3.53
C PRO A 65 -11.00 -20.78 4.97
N GLY A 66 -10.77 -19.83 5.90
CA GLY A 66 -11.06 -19.99 7.33
C GLY A 66 -9.85 -20.23 8.23
N THR A 67 -8.61 -20.08 7.74
CA THR A 67 -7.40 -20.07 8.57
C THR A 67 -6.64 -18.74 8.53
N ILE A 68 -5.85 -18.48 9.57
CA ILE A 68 -4.99 -17.29 9.64
C ILE A 68 -3.90 -17.40 8.58
N PRO A 69 -3.74 -16.39 7.71
CA PRO A 69 -2.72 -16.42 6.68
C PRO A 69 -1.33 -16.29 7.30
N ASP A 70 -0.33 -16.92 6.68
CA ASP A 70 1.05 -16.53 6.94
C ASP A 70 1.31 -15.18 6.27
N VAL A 71 1.82 -14.25 7.07
CA VAL A 71 2.15 -12.89 6.68
C VAL A 71 3.60 -12.53 6.97
N LYS A 72 4.43 -13.47 7.43
CA LYS A 72 5.87 -13.23 7.63
C LYS A 72 6.56 -12.83 6.32
N GLY A 73 7.47 -11.87 6.41
CA GLY A 73 8.21 -11.34 5.27
C GLY A 73 7.41 -10.40 4.36
N LEU A 74 6.10 -10.23 4.58
CA LEU A 74 5.28 -9.32 3.80
C LEU A 74 5.39 -7.87 4.28
N ALA A 75 5.22 -6.93 3.35
CA ALA A 75 5.11 -5.52 3.68
C ALA A 75 3.74 -5.21 4.31
N VAL A 76 3.68 -4.17 5.16
CA VAL A 76 2.44 -3.74 5.84
C VAL A 76 1.23 -3.69 4.89
N ARG A 77 1.41 -3.15 3.69
CA ARG A 77 0.35 -3.03 2.68
C ARG A 77 -0.20 -4.37 2.22
N GLU A 78 0.67 -5.35 1.98
CA GLU A 78 0.28 -6.68 1.53
C GLU A 78 -0.46 -7.43 2.63
N VAL A 79 0.01 -7.32 3.87
CA VAL A 79 -0.65 -7.86 5.06
C VAL A 79 -2.09 -7.33 5.16
N LEU A 80 -2.27 -6.01 5.01
CA LEU A 80 -3.61 -5.39 5.06
C LEU A 80 -4.52 -5.86 3.92
N ARG A 81 -4.00 -6.04 2.70
CA ARG A 81 -4.78 -6.58 1.56
C ARG A 81 -5.24 -8.01 1.83
N LYS A 82 -4.33 -8.86 2.31
CA LYS A 82 -4.59 -10.27 2.61
C LYS A 82 -5.62 -10.40 3.74
N ALA A 83 -5.46 -9.60 4.80
CA ALA A 83 -6.40 -9.55 5.91
C ALA A 83 -7.79 -9.03 5.51
N LYS A 84 -7.88 -7.98 4.68
CA LYS A 84 -9.16 -7.42 4.20
C LYS A 84 -9.97 -8.45 3.41
N ARG A 85 -9.32 -9.24 2.55
CA ARG A 85 -9.97 -10.33 1.81
C ARG A 85 -10.58 -11.40 2.73
N LEU A 86 -9.98 -11.62 3.89
CA LEU A 86 -10.40 -12.61 4.87
C LEU A 86 -11.31 -12.03 5.98
N GLY A 87 -11.63 -10.73 5.93
CA GLY A 87 -12.44 -10.05 6.94
C GLY A 87 -11.77 -9.93 8.32
N LEU A 88 -10.43 -9.95 8.36
CA LEU A 88 -9.62 -9.81 9.57
C LEU A 88 -9.36 -8.34 9.90
N LYS A 89 -9.52 -7.96 11.17
CA LYS A 89 -9.03 -6.70 11.73
C LYS A 89 -7.55 -6.87 12.07
N VAL A 90 -6.69 -5.95 11.63
CA VAL A 90 -5.24 -6.03 11.86
C VAL A 90 -4.81 -4.95 12.83
N ILE A 91 -4.01 -5.31 13.84
CA ILE A 91 -3.25 -4.37 14.67
C ILE A 91 -1.80 -4.39 14.17
N VAL A 92 -1.35 -3.24 13.69
CA VAL A 92 0.01 -3.04 13.18
C VAL A 92 0.88 -2.45 14.29
N LYS A 93 2.01 -3.09 14.59
CA LYS A 93 3.04 -2.57 15.51
C LYS A 93 4.37 -2.45 14.77
N GLY A 94 4.95 -1.26 14.70
CA GLY A 94 6.22 -1.01 14.00
C GLY A 94 6.07 -0.73 12.50
N SER A 95 7.17 -0.82 11.76
CA SER A 95 7.25 -0.48 10.32
C SER A 95 8.23 -1.38 9.59
N GLY A 96 8.04 -1.62 8.29
CA GLY A 96 8.92 -2.44 7.46
C GLY A 96 8.29 -3.79 7.11
N LEU A 97 9.05 -4.87 7.32
CA LEU A 97 8.65 -6.25 7.01
C LEU A 97 8.07 -6.95 8.24
N ALA A 98 7.03 -7.75 8.04
CA ALA A 98 6.41 -8.53 9.10
C ALA A 98 7.37 -9.60 9.62
N VAL A 99 7.78 -9.49 10.87
CA VAL A 99 8.66 -10.47 11.52
C VAL A 99 7.86 -11.48 12.35
N GLU A 100 6.77 -11.01 12.96
CA GLU A 100 5.98 -11.80 13.89
C GLU A 100 4.50 -11.52 13.69
N GLN A 101 3.68 -12.55 13.87
CA GLN A 101 2.23 -12.47 13.85
C GLN A 101 1.63 -13.25 15.01
N SER A 102 0.50 -12.77 15.51
CA SER A 102 -0.31 -13.46 16.50
C SER A 102 -1.79 -13.26 16.14
N PRO A 103 -2.59 -14.33 16.00
CA PRO A 103 -2.28 -15.76 16.25
C PRO A 103 -1.44 -16.44 15.15
N ALA A 104 -0.96 -17.66 15.42
CA ALA A 104 -0.08 -18.43 14.52
C ALA A 104 -0.75 -18.75 13.16
N PRO A 105 0.02 -18.79 12.05
CA PRO A 105 -0.48 -19.19 10.73
C PRO A 105 -1.22 -20.54 10.79
N GLY A 106 -2.28 -20.70 10.00
CA GLY A 106 -3.06 -21.94 9.94
C GLY A 106 -4.11 -22.10 11.04
N THR A 107 -4.15 -21.23 12.05
CA THR A 107 -5.17 -21.28 13.11
C THR A 107 -6.58 -21.01 12.54
N ARG A 108 -7.60 -21.78 12.95
CA ARG A 108 -8.99 -21.56 12.48
C ARG A 108 -9.57 -20.21 12.96
N LEU A 109 -10.11 -19.43 12.03
CA LEU A 109 -10.66 -18.07 12.21
C LEU A 109 -11.92 -17.96 13.09
N ARG A 110 -12.49 -19.06 13.59
CA ARG A 110 -13.78 -19.04 14.31
C ARG A 110 -13.78 -18.19 15.58
N LYS A 111 -12.63 -18.00 16.23
CA LYS A 111 -12.53 -17.29 17.52
C LYS A 111 -11.82 -15.93 17.44
N HIS A 112 -11.04 -15.67 16.39
CA HIS A 112 -10.17 -14.49 16.33
C HIS A 112 -10.39 -13.73 15.02
N ARG A 113 -11.04 -12.57 15.11
CA ARG A 113 -11.10 -11.58 14.02
C ARG A 113 -9.96 -10.57 14.09
N LEU A 114 -9.06 -10.71 15.06
CA LEU A 114 -7.97 -9.77 15.32
C LEU A 114 -6.63 -10.45 15.05
N LEU A 115 -5.85 -9.86 14.15
CA LEU A 115 -4.49 -10.29 13.81
C LEU A 115 -3.51 -9.19 14.23
N THR A 116 -2.65 -9.46 15.20
CA THR A 116 -1.58 -8.55 15.60
C THR A 116 -0.32 -8.91 14.82
N VAL A 117 0.29 -7.93 14.16
CA VAL A 117 1.52 -8.14 13.37
C VAL A 117 2.56 -7.12 13.79
N ILE A 118 3.77 -7.61 14.08
CA ILE A 118 4.93 -6.80 14.43
C ILE A 118 5.82 -6.69 13.19
N PHE A 119 6.18 -5.46 12.85
CA PHE A 119 7.00 -5.11 11.70
C PHE A 119 8.32 -4.51 12.17
N ARG A 120 9.41 -4.94 11.53
CA ARG A 120 10.74 -4.35 11.73
C ARG A 120 11.29 -3.78 10.42
N PRO A 121 12.05 -2.66 10.47
CA PRO A 121 12.70 -2.12 9.29
C PRO A 121 13.66 -3.18 8.73
N PRO A 122 13.74 -3.36 7.40
CA PRO A 122 14.82 -4.12 6.81
C PRO A 122 16.13 -3.37 7.07
N CYS A 123 17.07 -4.02 7.76
CA CYS A 123 18.43 -3.53 7.93
C CYS A 123 19.21 -3.67 6.61
#